data_AF-D2I5Q3-F1
#
_entry.id   AF-D2I5Q3-F1
#
_cell.length_a   1.000
_cell.length_b   1.000
_cell.length_c   1.000
_cell.angle_alpha   90.00
_cell.angle_beta   90.00
_cell.angle_gamma   90.00
#
_symmetry.space_group_name_H-M   'P 1'
#
loop_
_entity.id
_entity.type
_entity.pdbx_description
1 polymer ?
#
loop_
_entity_poly.entity_id
_entity_poly.type
_entity_poly.pdbx_seq_one_letter_code
_entity_poly.pdbx_strand_id
1 'polypeptide(L)'
;DFNTPLTAMDRSSKQKINKETMTLNNTLDQMDKTDILRTFLPRATEYMFFSSVHGTFSRIDHILGHKSGLNKYKKIKIISSRFSDHKAMKLEVNHRKKFGKTTNTWRLNNILLK
;
A
#
# COMPACT_ATOMS: atom_id res chain seq x y z
N ASP A 1 3.47 2.12 5.19
CA ASP A 1 3.43 3.57 5.34
C ASP A 1 4.55 4.25 4.56
N PHE A 2 4.17 5.05 3.56
CA PHE A 2 5.09 5.90 2.80
C PHE A 2 5.11 7.33 3.35
N ASN A 3 4.18 7.69 4.25
CA ASN A 3 4.00 9.05 4.77
C ASN A 3 3.79 10.14 3.70
N THR A 4 3.51 9.75 2.44
CA THR A 4 3.29 10.69 1.34
C THR A 4 2.20 10.19 0.39
N PRO A 5 1.27 11.06 -0.04
CA PRO A 5 0.28 10.73 -1.05
C PRO A 5 0.91 10.75 -2.45
N LEU A 6 0.67 9.70 -3.24
CA LEU A 6 1.20 9.58 -4.62
C LEU A 6 0.44 10.43 -5.64
N THR A 7 -0.82 10.78 -5.38
CA THR A 7 -1.66 11.57 -6.29
C THR A 7 -2.43 12.66 -5.55
N ALA A 8 -2.89 13.70 -6.26
CA ALA A 8 -3.72 14.74 -5.65
C ALA A 8 -5.02 14.19 -5.04
N MET A 9 -5.59 13.14 -5.64
CA MET A 9 -6.80 12.47 -5.12
C MET A 9 -6.58 11.74 -3.79
N ASP A 10 -5.34 11.46 -3.44
CA ASP A 10 -4.99 10.86 -2.15
C ASP A 10 -5.10 11.84 -0.99
N ARG A 11 -5.37 13.12 -1.25
CA ARG A 11 -5.67 14.14 -0.23
C ARG A 11 -7.11 14.61 -0.38
N SER A 12 -7.83 14.78 0.74
CA SER A 12 -9.16 15.39 0.73
C SER A 12 -9.14 16.82 0.20
N SER A 13 -8.04 17.56 0.44
CA SER A 13 -7.83 18.91 -0.07
C SER A 13 -7.60 18.98 -1.58
N LYS A 14 -7.32 17.84 -2.24
CA LYS A 14 -6.97 17.75 -3.67
C LYS A 14 -5.80 18.64 -4.09
N GLN A 15 -4.95 19.03 -3.13
CA GLN A 15 -3.74 19.80 -3.41
C GLN A 15 -2.83 19.01 -4.36
N LYS A 16 -2.15 19.75 -5.25
CA LYS A 16 -1.17 19.19 -6.17
C LYS A 16 -0.03 18.52 -5.39
N ILE A 17 0.47 17.40 -5.91
CA ILE A 17 1.66 16.73 -5.36
C ILE A 17 2.90 17.63 -5.50
N ASN A 18 3.83 17.50 -4.56
CA ASN A 18 5.09 18.25 -4.60
C ASN A 18 6.07 17.66 -5.64
N LYS A 19 7.18 18.36 -5.89
CA LYS A 19 8.20 17.93 -6.87
C LYS A 19 8.85 16.59 -6.50
N GLU A 20 9.11 16.37 -5.21
CA GLU A 20 9.72 15.13 -4.71
C GLU A 20 8.83 13.91 -4.98
N THR A 21 7.53 14.04 -4.72
CA THR A 21 6.54 12.99 -5.00
C THR A 21 6.41 12.76 -6.51
N MET A 22 6.52 13.81 -7.33
CA MET A 22 6.55 13.67 -8.79
C MET A 22 7.79 12.87 -9.23
N THR A 23 8.97 13.18 -8.69
CA THR A 23 10.19 12.40 -8.94
C THR A 23 10.03 10.94 -8.50
N LEU A 24 9.47 10.70 -7.31
CA LEU A 24 9.18 9.36 -6.81
C LEU A 24 8.27 8.59 -7.77
N ASN A 25 7.16 9.20 -8.23
CA ASN A 25 6.26 8.57 -9.19
C ASN A 25 6.97 8.22 -10.50
N ASN A 26 7.85 9.09 -11.01
CA ASN A 26 8.64 8.80 -12.20
C ASN A 26 9.59 7.62 -11.97
N THR A 27 10.25 7.54 -10.82
CA THR A 27 11.11 6.41 -10.46
C THR A 27 10.31 5.11 -10.32
N LEU A 28 9.12 5.16 -9.71
CA LEU A 28 8.23 4.00 -9.64
C LEU A 28 7.84 3.51 -11.02
N ASP A 29 7.53 4.43 -11.94
CA ASP A 29 7.19 4.12 -13.32
C ASP A 29 8.35 3.45 -14.06
N GLN A 30 9.57 3.98 -13.91
CA GLN A 30 10.81 3.41 -14.45
C GLN A 30 11.10 2.00 -13.92
N MET A 31 10.74 1.71 -12.66
CA MET A 31 10.88 0.39 -12.03
C MET A 31 9.74 -0.58 -12.38
N ASP A 32 8.86 -0.21 -13.32
CA ASP A 32 7.64 -0.93 -13.65
C ASP A 32 6.74 -1.23 -12.43
N LYS A 33 6.74 -0.32 -11.44
CA LYS A 33 5.87 -0.39 -10.26
C LYS A 33 4.64 0.49 -10.43
N THR A 34 3.52 0.05 -9.87
CA THR A 34 2.27 0.80 -9.86
C THR A 34 1.55 0.63 -8.51
N ASP A 35 0.74 1.61 -8.16
CA ASP A 35 -0.10 1.58 -6.97
C ASP A 35 -1.32 0.69 -7.23
N ILE A 36 -1.33 -0.49 -6.60
CA ILE A 36 -2.35 -1.52 -6.84
C ILE A 36 -3.75 -0.99 -6.48
N LEU A 37 -3.90 -0.23 -5.39
CA LEU A 37 -5.21 0.31 -5.02
C LEU A 37 -5.76 1.18 -6.16
N ARG A 38 -4.92 2.05 -6.70
CA ARG A 38 -5.32 3.00 -7.75
C ARG A 38 -5.57 2.29 -9.08
N THR A 39 -4.90 1.18 -9.35
CA THR A 39 -5.19 0.34 -10.52
C THR A 39 -6.58 -0.32 -10.42
N PHE A 40 -6.93 -0.89 -9.26
CA PHE A 40 -8.21 -1.59 -9.09
C PHE A 40 -9.40 -0.65 -8.86
N LEU A 41 -9.16 0.49 -8.19
CA LEU A 41 -10.18 1.45 -7.78
C LEU A 41 -9.73 2.88 -8.16
N PRO A 42 -9.67 3.23 -9.46
CA PRO A 42 -9.08 4.49 -9.92
C PRO A 42 -9.76 5.73 -9.32
N ARG A 43 -11.07 5.65 -9.07
CA ARG A 43 -11.91 6.73 -8.53
C ARG A 43 -12.16 6.64 -7.02
N ALA A 44 -11.58 5.67 -6.31
CA ALA A 44 -11.79 5.58 -4.87
C ALA A 44 -11.19 6.81 -4.16
N THR A 45 -12.02 7.44 -3.34
CA THR A 45 -11.67 8.52 -2.42
C THR A 45 -11.55 8.01 -0.98
N GLU A 46 -11.40 6.69 -0.80
CA GLU A 46 -11.25 6.08 0.51
C GLU A 46 -9.89 6.49 1.11
N TYR A 47 -9.94 7.31 2.15
CA TYR A 47 -8.76 7.75 2.90
C TYR A 47 -8.43 6.79 4.03
N MET A 48 -7.15 6.67 4.33
CA MET A 48 -6.61 5.73 5.33
C MET A 48 -6.17 6.40 6.62
N PHE A 49 -5.87 7.70 6.57
CA PHE A 49 -5.36 8.46 7.70
C PHE A 49 -6.12 9.78 7.85
N PHE A 50 -6.31 10.21 9.09
CA PHE A 50 -6.85 11.53 9.43
C PHE A 50 -5.82 12.32 10.23
N SER A 51 -5.44 13.48 9.72
CA SER A 51 -4.60 14.43 10.45
C SER A 51 -5.49 15.36 11.26
N SER A 52 -5.44 15.25 12.59
CA SER A 52 -6.16 16.15 13.50
C SER A 52 -5.66 17.59 13.40
N VAL A 53 -4.33 17.77 13.33
CA VAL A 53 -3.67 19.08 13.25
C VAL A 53 -4.12 19.89 12.03
N HIS A 54 -4.34 19.21 10.91
CA HIS A 54 -4.74 19.85 9.66
C HIS A 54 -6.22 19.66 9.32
N GLY A 55 -6.98 18.91 10.12
CA GLY A 55 -8.38 18.57 9.85
C GLY A 55 -8.59 17.90 8.49
N THR A 56 -7.62 17.13 8.00
CA THR A 56 -7.63 16.60 6.62
C THR A 56 -7.46 15.09 6.59
N PHE A 57 -8.02 14.49 5.54
CA PHE A 57 -7.89 13.07 5.28
C PHE A 57 -6.87 12.84 4.18
N SER A 58 -6.04 11.82 4.35
CA SER A 58 -5.07 11.43 3.34
C SER A 58 -4.96 9.90 3.21
N ARG A 59 -4.41 9.47 2.08
CA ARG A 59 -3.92 8.13 1.85
C ARG A 59 -2.41 8.20 1.68
N ILE A 60 -1.70 7.73 2.70
CA ILE A 60 -0.23 7.71 2.80
C ILE A 60 0.34 6.29 2.88
N ASP A 61 -0.53 5.29 2.99
CA ASP A 61 -0.22 3.88 2.86
C ASP A 61 -0.52 3.39 1.45
N HIS A 62 0.49 2.81 0.82
CA HIS A 62 0.43 2.33 -0.56
C HIS A 62 0.92 0.88 -0.63
N ILE A 63 0.22 0.05 -1.41
CA ILE A 63 0.73 -1.26 -1.83
C ILE A 63 1.18 -1.13 -3.28
N LEU A 64 2.49 -1.21 -3.48
CA LEU A 64 3.10 -1.15 -4.80
C LEU A 64 3.25 -2.56 -5.38
N GLY A 65 2.87 -2.73 -6.64
CA GLY A 65 2.99 -3.98 -7.38
C GLY A 65 3.68 -3.77 -8.72
N HIS A 66 4.22 -4.84 -9.30
CA HIS A 66 4.82 -4.78 -10.63
C HIS A 66 3.70 -4.75 -11.69
N LYS A 67 3.81 -3.91 -12.74
CA LYS A 67 2.75 -3.79 -13.76
C LYS A 67 2.52 -5.11 -14.49
N SER A 68 3.60 -5.84 -14.82
CA SER A 68 3.46 -7.20 -15.41
C SER A 68 2.77 -8.22 -14.48
N GLY A 69 2.71 -7.97 -13.18
CA GLY A 69 2.14 -8.86 -12.17
C GLY A 69 0.67 -8.59 -11.85
N LEU A 70 0.02 -7.63 -12.53
CA LEU A 70 -1.34 -7.18 -12.17
C LEU A 70 -2.38 -8.31 -12.18
N ASN A 71 -2.25 -9.28 -13.08
CA ASN A 71 -3.14 -10.44 -13.16
C ASN A 71 -3.08 -11.38 -11.93
N LYS A 72 -2.06 -11.24 -11.08
CA LYS A 72 -1.93 -12.02 -9.84
C LYS A 72 -2.77 -11.42 -8.72
N TYR A 73 -3.14 -10.15 -8.79
CA TYR A 73 -3.95 -9.51 -7.76
C TYR A 73 -5.43 -9.76 -8.05
N LYS A 74 -6.20 -10.17 -7.05
CA LYS A 74 -7.62 -10.51 -7.20
C LYS A 74 -8.52 -9.40 -6.70
N LYS A 75 -8.22 -8.88 -5.51
CA LYS A 75 -9.04 -7.86 -4.86
C LYS A 75 -8.23 -7.07 -3.86
N ILE A 76 -8.59 -5.81 -3.69
CA ILE A 76 -8.07 -4.94 -2.65
C ILE A 76 -9.23 -4.35 -1.86
N LYS A 77 -9.06 -4.19 -0.55
CA LYS A 77 -10.04 -3.57 0.35
C LYS A 77 -9.33 -2.74 1.40
N ILE A 78 -9.93 -1.65 1.82
CA ILE A 78 -9.54 -0.90 3.02
C ILE A 78 -10.41 -1.38 4.18
N ILE A 79 -9.79 -1.59 5.34
CA ILE A 79 -10.41 -2.11 6.56
C ILE A 79 -10.14 -1.11 7.67
N SER A 80 -11.19 -0.64 8.35
CA SER A 80 -11.04 0.21 9.53
C SER A 80 -10.33 -0.54 10.66
N SER A 81 -9.34 0.10 11.29
CA SER A 81 -8.70 -0.40 12.51
C SER A 81 -9.26 0.33 13.74
N ARG A 82 -9.42 -0.37 14.87
CA ARG A 82 -9.71 0.25 16.18
C ARG A 82 -8.44 0.59 16.98
N PHE A 83 -7.31 -0.01 16.60
CA PHE A 83 -6.07 0.04 17.37
C PHE A 83 -5.05 1.01 16.78
N SER A 84 -5.37 1.65 15.66
CA SER A 84 -4.49 2.61 14.98
C SER A 84 -5.34 3.68 14.32
N ASP A 85 -4.76 4.87 14.26
CA ASP A 85 -5.15 6.01 13.44
C ASP A 85 -5.02 5.76 11.93
N HIS A 86 -4.33 4.68 11.53
CA HIS A 86 -4.33 4.17 10.17
C HIS A 86 -5.37 3.06 9.97
N LYS A 87 -6.09 3.14 8.85
CA LYS A 87 -6.85 2.01 8.31
C LYS A 87 -5.89 0.99 7.70
N ALA A 88 -6.20 -0.29 7.84
CA ALA A 88 -5.45 -1.36 7.21
C ALA A 88 -5.87 -1.53 5.74
N MET A 89 -4.96 -2.01 4.89
CA MET A 89 -5.27 -2.41 3.52
C MET A 89 -5.04 -3.92 3.35
N LYS A 90 -6.03 -4.61 2.78
CA LYS A 90 -5.97 -6.05 2.52
C LYS A 90 -5.93 -6.29 1.01
N LEU A 91 -4.84 -6.90 0.55
CA LEU A 91 -4.66 -7.36 -0.82
C LEU A 91 -4.84 -8.89 -0.89
N GLU A 92 -5.77 -9.35 -1.72
CA GLU A 92 -5.96 -10.76 -2.06
C GLU A 92 -5.18 -11.07 -3.34
N VAL A 93 -4.31 -12.07 -3.28
CA VAL A 93 -3.45 -12.48 -4.40
C VAL A 93 -3.82 -13.90 -4.84
N ASN A 94 -4.00 -14.09 -6.14
CA ASN A 94 -4.10 -15.38 -6.79
C ASN A 94 -2.73 -16.06 -6.75
N HIS A 95 -2.56 -16.98 -5.80
CA HIS A 95 -1.42 -17.89 -5.84
C HIS A 95 -1.72 -18.97 -6.88
N ARG A 96 -0.89 -19.08 -7.93
CA ARG A 96 -0.80 -20.38 -8.61
C ARG A 96 -0.20 -21.35 -7.59
N LYS A 97 -0.84 -22.48 -7.32
CA LYS A 97 -0.28 -23.55 -6.48
C LYS A 97 1.08 -23.95 -7.06
N LYS A 98 2.17 -23.37 -6.55
CA LYS A 98 3.47 -24.03 -6.62
C LYS A 98 3.45 -25.05 -5.50
N PHE A 99 3.16 -26.30 -5.85
CA PHE A 99 3.39 -27.42 -4.95
C PHE A 99 4.89 -27.49 -4.66
N GLY A 100 5.22 -27.22 -3.40
CA GLY A 100 6.54 -27.32 -2.82
C GLY A 100 6.37 -26.84 -1.39
N LYS A 101 5.96 -27.75 -0.49
CA LYS A 101 5.94 -27.47 0.95
C LYS A 101 7.37 -27.15 1.38
N THR A 102 7.76 -25.89 1.41
CA THR A 102 8.88 -25.50 2.26
C THR A 102 8.32 -25.26 3.64
N THR A 103 8.37 -26.29 4.48
CA THR A 103 8.15 -26.18 5.92
C THR A 103 9.31 -25.37 6.52
N ASN A 104 9.27 -24.05 6.32
CA ASN A 104 10.14 -23.13 7.05
C ASN A 104 9.53 -22.94 8.44
N THR A 105 9.83 -23.87 9.34
CA THR A 105 9.49 -23.77 10.76
C THR A 105 10.47 -22.78 11.37
N TRP A 106 10.04 -21.54 11.63
CA TRP A 106 10.82 -20.59 12.41
C TRP A 106 10.92 -21.13 13.84
N ARG A 107 12.10 -21.64 14.22
CA ARG A 107 12.40 -22.09 15.58
C ARG A 107 13.22 -20.99 16.27
N LEU A 108 12.74 -20.50 17.41
CA LEU A 108 13.49 -19.55 18.24
C LEU A 108 14.82 -20.18 18.68
N ASN A 109 15.93 -19.46 18.46
CA ASN A 109 17.24 -19.89 18.92
C ASN A 109 17.44 -19.43 20.37
N ASN A 110 17.38 -20.37 21.31
CA ASN A 110 17.52 -20.08 22.74
C ASN A 110 18.94 -19.63 23.15
N ILE A 111 19.94 -19.76 22.27
CA ILE A 111 21.31 -19.26 22.54
C ILE A 111 21.33 -17.73 22.62
N LEU A 112 20.43 -17.05 21.92
CA LEU A 112 20.31 -15.59 21.91
C LEU A 112 19.56 -15.04 23.14
N LEU A 113 19.08 -15.90 24.03
CA LEU A 113 18.38 -15.54 25.26
C LEU A 113 19.31 -15.56 26.50
N LYS A 114 20.63 -15.59 26.30
CA LYS A 114 21.63 -15.45 27.37
C LYS A 114 21.98 -14.00 27.64
#